data_AF-A0A179FRC6-F1
#
_entry.id   AF-A0A179FRC6-F1
#
_cell.length_a   1.000
_cell.length_b   1.000
_cell.length_c   1.000
_cell.angle_alpha   90.00
_cell.angle_beta   90.00
_cell.angle_gamma   90.00
#
_symmetry.space_group_name_H-M   'P 1'
#
loop_
_entity.id
_entity.type
_entity.pdbx_description
1 polymer ?
#
loop_
_entity_poly.entity_id
_entity_poly.type
_entity_poly.pdbx_seq_one_letter_code
_entity_poly.pdbx_strand_id
1 'polypeptide(L)'
;MPNFQITPGIDCETSQKTTTMDSDQVPQHHDLTNQTLPAPATTCQPGEWGYLPPEMRNKILRFIAKKKNAGWATSAATCKEFQAVIAKENFRRLKVTADSVDGLARIICQSLLVEHIWLKIELPPYRCPSCDETEIRPTELQARCIIWRAIHTLFTILSRWSLVKCLKLELSVYSPSDSEHSLKNYILDCDHDEGYRLPSLARGTIPAIHDPYHGWVNGLQMIPSMPAVRRVYSQFGMCHSTDFPVVMAVTGFVIRRQVRRWCEIEYLECMFRSLPRLESIELEVWSLKPHNCRGRYTEGVERLMGATLPFSVKRIVVFEDTDHYLAQGPQYDRYYSGPTAQYPGASRVGRAFALRSFYLDHLSAAYMIDAKHFFREAPPVWTWYSLESLVLTAELFGDEVTERGVKQLLSDAGGAALRMPRLHAMVLWNADREAACAFIYQRKNGISSLTWRGTWRLELRPDVTKVWERVAVKFGYPELQTYTISAKKSLIKCHGDAIRVLGLPFRVMDRVSLWQKRKEELARREISRPPS
;
A
#
# COMPACT_ATOMS: atom_id res chain seq x y z
N MET A 1 -23.91 -1.68 -8.20
CA MET A 1 -23.32 -2.77 -7.41
C MET A 1 -23.94 -4.09 -7.86
N PRO A 2 -23.18 -5.14 -8.17
CA PRO A 2 -23.70 -6.49 -8.07
C PRO A 2 -23.37 -7.04 -6.68
N ASN A 3 -24.41 -7.32 -5.90
CA ASN A 3 -24.30 -8.16 -4.71
C ASN A 3 -23.78 -9.54 -5.14
N PHE A 4 -22.66 -9.97 -4.57
CA PHE A 4 -22.16 -11.32 -4.75
C PHE A 4 -23.09 -12.29 -4.00
N GLN A 5 -24.03 -12.89 -4.72
CA GLN A 5 -24.67 -14.12 -4.27
C GLN A 5 -23.69 -15.27 -4.51
N ILE A 6 -23.11 -15.79 -3.43
CA ILE A 6 -22.41 -17.08 -3.44
C ILE A 6 -23.49 -18.14 -3.63
N THR A 7 -23.58 -18.69 -4.84
CA THR A 7 -24.43 -19.86 -5.11
C THR A 7 -23.88 -21.08 -4.34
N PRO A 8 -24.75 -21.87 -3.68
CA PRO A 8 -24.32 -23.05 -2.94
C PRO A 8 -24.01 -24.18 -3.94
N GLY A 9 -22.84 -24.79 -3.79
CA GLY A 9 -22.43 -25.90 -4.62
C GLY A 9 -21.33 -26.70 -3.96
N ILE A 10 -21.75 -27.88 -3.47
CA ILE A 10 -20.96 -29.07 -3.15
C ILE A 10 -20.61 -29.23 -1.67
N ASP A 11 -21.43 -30.05 -1.01
CA ASP A 11 -21.18 -30.68 0.28
C ASP A 11 -19.89 -31.51 0.23
N CYS A 12 -19.10 -31.40 1.28
CA CYS A 12 -17.89 -32.19 1.48
C CYS A 12 -18.26 -33.39 2.36
N GLU A 13 -18.60 -34.52 1.74
CA GLU A 13 -18.75 -35.79 2.46
C GLU A 13 -17.40 -36.22 3.04
N THR A 14 -17.33 -36.25 4.37
CA THR A 14 -16.23 -36.84 5.13
C THR A 14 -16.53 -38.32 5.29
N SER A 15 -15.90 -39.17 4.47
CA SER A 15 -15.92 -40.62 4.70
C SER A 15 -14.73 -41.02 5.54
N GLN A 16 -14.94 -41.13 6.85
CA GLN A 16 -14.11 -41.97 7.72
C GLN A 16 -14.62 -43.41 7.57
N LYS A 17 -13.80 -44.29 6.99
CA LYS A 17 -13.96 -45.74 7.13
C LYS A 17 -12.72 -46.32 7.79
N THR A 18 -12.84 -46.56 9.09
CA THR A 18 -12.13 -47.60 9.83
C THR A 18 -12.45 -48.95 9.19
N THR A 19 -11.43 -49.75 8.84
CA THR A 19 -11.62 -51.19 8.65
C THR A 19 -10.38 -51.92 9.13
N THR A 20 -10.64 -52.85 10.04
CA THR A 20 -9.78 -53.80 10.73
C THR A 20 -9.05 -54.75 9.78
N MET A 21 -7.84 -55.14 10.17
CA MET A 21 -7.10 -56.27 9.59
C MET A 21 -7.78 -57.58 9.93
N ASP A 22 -7.91 -58.48 8.96
CA ASP A 22 -7.70 -59.91 9.18
C ASP A 22 -7.22 -60.59 7.89
N SER A 23 -6.39 -61.61 8.08
CA SER A 23 -5.52 -62.29 7.13
C SER A 23 -6.14 -63.51 6.44
N ASP A 24 -5.52 -63.86 5.31
CA ASP A 24 -5.44 -65.17 4.66
C ASP A 24 -6.70 -65.83 4.06
N GLN A 25 -6.74 -65.86 2.72
CA GLN A 25 -6.78 -67.11 1.93
C GLN A 25 -6.70 -66.86 0.42
N VAL A 26 -5.84 -67.62 -0.25
CA VAL A 26 -5.66 -67.78 -1.71
C VAL A 26 -6.23 -69.16 -2.08
N PRO A 27 -6.99 -69.35 -3.19
CA PRO A 27 -6.36 -69.85 -4.42
C PRO A 27 -6.99 -69.48 -5.80
N GLN A 28 -6.08 -69.35 -6.77
CA GLN A 28 -6.06 -69.89 -8.14
C GLN A 28 -6.97 -69.35 -9.28
N HIS A 29 -6.26 -68.77 -10.26
CA HIS A 29 -6.37 -68.87 -11.74
C HIS A 29 -7.72 -69.22 -12.40
N HIS A 30 -8.20 -68.28 -13.23
CA HIS A 30 -8.61 -68.59 -14.59
C HIS A 30 -8.37 -67.37 -15.52
N ASP A 31 -7.53 -67.58 -16.53
CA ASP A 31 -7.41 -66.75 -17.73
C ASP A 31 -8.72 -66.72 -18.51
N LEU A 32 -9.12 -65.56 -19.03
CA LEU A 32 -9.89 -65.42 -20.28
C LEU A 32 -9.83 -63.95 -20.78
N THR A 33 -8.91 -63.73 -21.72
CA THR A 33 -9.08 -62.95 -22.97
C THR A 33 -9.54 -61.48 -22.94
N ASN A 34 -8.61 -60.61 -23.36
CA ASN A 34 -8.78 -59.38 -24.15
C ASN A 34 -10.19 -59.05 -24.63
N GLN A 35 -10.80 -58.03 -24.02
CA GLN A 35 -11.76 -57.16 -24.70
C GLN A 35 -11.30 -55.70 -24.56
N THR A 36 -10.70 -55.21 -25.63
CA THR A 36 -10.41 -53.80 -25.85
C THR A 36 -11.75 -53.07 -25.97
N LEU A 37 -12.17 -52.37 -24.92
CA LEU A 37 -13.28 -51.42 -24.98
C LEU A 37 -12.87 -50.27 -25.93
N PRO A 38 -13.67 -49.93 -26.96
CA PRO A 38 -13.35 -48.80 -27.82
C PRO A 38 -13.49 -47.50 -27.02
N ALA A 39 -12.42 -46.72 -26.96
CA ALA A 39 -12.46 -45.35 -26.47
C ALA A 39 -13.48 -44.56 -27.32
N PRO A 40 -14.44 -43.83 -26.72
CA PRO A 40 -15.28 -42.92 -27.48
C PRO A 40 -14.39 -41.76 -27.94
N ALA A 41 -13.89 -41.83 -29.17
CA ALA A 41 -13.35 -40.68 -29.87
C ALA A 41 -14.52 -39.72 -30.11
N THR A 42 -14.76 -38.82 -29.17
CA THR A 42 -15.65 -37.69 -29.37
C THR A 42 -14.94 -36.77 -30.36
N THR A 43 -15.21 -36.96 -31.65
CA THR A 43 -14.76 -36.06 -32.71
C THR A 43 -15.43 -34.70 -32.49
N CYS A 44 -14.72 -33.78 -31.85
CA CYS A 44 -15.17 -32.39 -31.70
C CYS A 44 -15.38 -31.78 -33.09
N GLN A 45 -16.56 -31.20 -33.31
CA GLN A 45 -16.92 -30.63 -34.61
C GLN A 45 -16.13 -29.34 -34.88
N PRO A 46 -15.82 -29.03 -36.16
CA PRO A 46 -15.24 -27.74 -36.53
C PRO A 46 -16.11 -26.59 -36.02
N GLY A 47 -15.56 -25.74 -35.15
CA GLY A 47 -16.26 -24.62 -34.52
C GLY A 47 -16.61 -24.81 -33.04
N GLU A 48 -16.45 -26.01 -32.49
CA GLU A 48 -16.61 -26.25 -31.05
C GLU A 48 -15.39 -25.79 -30.24
N TRP A 49 -15.60 -25.43 -28.98
CA TRP A 49 -14.54 -25.01 -28.06
C TRP A 49 -13.37 -26.00 -28.02
N GLY A 50 -13.67 -27.31 -28.03
CA GLY A 50 -12.65 -28.38 -28.00
C GLY A 50 -11.79 -28.50 -29.26
N TYR A 51 -12.18 -27.87 -30.38
CA TYR A 51 -11.38 -27.82 -31.62
C TYR A 51 -10.21 -26.84 -31.52
N LEU A 52 -10.28 -25.87 -30.60
CA LEU A 52 -9.20 -24.92 -30.38
C LEU A 52 -8.02 -25.58 -29.63
N PRO A 53 -6.77 -25.34 -30.06
CA PRO A 53 -5.59 -25.77 -29.32
C PRO A 53 -5.62 -25.27 -27.86
N PRO A 54 -5.12 -26.06 -26.90
CA PRO A 54 -5.11 -25.68 -25.48
C PRO A 54 -4.51 -24.29 -25.22
N GLU A 55 -3.49 -23.89 -25.96
CA GLU A 55 -2.84 -22.57 -25.84
C GLU A 55 -3.79 -21.43 -26.21
N MET A 56 -4.61 -21.63 -27.25
CA MET A 56 -5.58 -20.64 -27.72
C MET A 56 -6.75 -20.55 -26.73
N ARG A 57 -7.26 -21.69 -26.27
CA ARG A 57 -8.29 -21.74 -25.21
C ARG A 57 -7.83 -21.03 -23.94
N ASN A 58 -6.61 -21.30 -23.49
CA ASN A 58 -6.04 -20.67 -22.30
C ASN A 58 -5.86 -19.15 -22.48
N LYS A 59 -5.40 -18.70 -23.65
CA LYS A 59 -5.33 -17.26 -23.98
C LYS A 59 -6.70 -16.59 -23.95
N ILE A 60 -7.74 -17.22 -24.50
CA ILE A 60 -9.12 -16.72 -24.49
C ILE A 60 -9.64 -16.63 -23.06
N LEU A 61 -9.49 -17.70 -22.26
CA LEU A 61 -9.93 -17.70 -20.85
C LEU A 61 -9.21 -16.63 -20.01
N ARG A 62 -7.89 -16.48 -20.18
CA ARG A 62 -7.13 -15.39 -19.54
C ARG A 62 -7.60 -14.02 -20.00
N PHE A 63 -7.98 -13.88 -21.27
CA PHE A 63 -8.53 -12.62 -21.78
C PHE A 63 -9.90 -12.31 -21.17
N ILE A 64 -10.80 -13.29 -21.06
CA ILE A 64 -12.10 -13.15 -20.38
C ILE A 64 -11.88 -12.76 -18.92
N ALA A 65 -11.03 -13.49 -18.20
CA ALA A 65 -10.70 -13.22 -16.80
C ALA A 65 -10.03 -11.86 -16.59
N LYS A 66 -9.30 -11.35 -17.59
CA LYS A 66 -8.70 -10.01 -17.58
C LYS A 66 -9.72 -8.91 -17.90
N LYS A 67 -10.69 -9.18 -18.76
CA LYS A 67 -11.72 -8.20 -19.17
C LYS A 67 -12.80 -8.03 -18.13
N LYS A 68 -13.08 -9.07 -17.34
CA LYS A 68 -14.04 -9.06 -16.23
C LYS A 68 -15.41 -8.48 -16.60
N ASN A 69 -15.85 -8.73 -17.83
CA ASN A 69 -17.19 -8.34 -18.30
C ASN A 69 -18.26 -8.97 -17.39
N ALA A 70 -19.47 -8.40 -17.33
CA ALA A 70 -20.55 -8.90 -16.50
C ALA A 70 -20.76 -10.42 -16.70
N GLY A 71 -20.81 -11.18 -15.59
CA GLY A 71 -20.96 -12.64 -15.62
C GLY A 71 -19.67 -13.44 -15.86
N TRP A 72 -18.49 -12.80 -15.99
CA TRP A 72 -17.24 -13.57 -16.21
C TRP A 72 -16.95 -14.58 -15.09
N ALA A 73 -17.26 -14.24 -13.83
CA ALA A 73 -17.01 -15.11 -12.69
C ALA A 73 -17.90 -16.36 -12.70
N THR A 74 -19.15 -16.26 -13.16
CA THR A 74 -20.06 -17.42 -13.28
C THR A 74 -19.60 -18.38 -14.36
N SER A 75 -18.80 -17.91 -15.31
CA SER A 75 -18.17 -18.78 -16.31
C SER A 75 -17.21 -19.80 -15.68
N ALA A 76 -16.77 -19.62 -14.43
CA ALA A 76 -16.00 -20.64 -13.71
C ALA A 76 -16.81 -21.92 -13.45
N ALA A 77 -18.15 -21.86 -13.47
CA ALA A 77 -19.03 -23.00 -13.22
C ALA A 77 -19.31 -23.85 -14.46
N THR A 78 -18.82 -23.48 -15.65
CA THR A 78 -19.16 -24.16 -16.91
C THR A 78 -18.49 -25.54 -17.04
N CYS A 79 -17.18 -25.61 -16.81
CA CYS A 79 -16.41 -26.86 -16.82
C CYS A 79 -15.09 -26.70 -16.05
N LYS A 80 -14.40 -27.83 -15.80
CA LYS A 80 -13.13 -27.87 -15.06
C LYS A 80 -12.04 -26.97 -15.68
N GLU A 81 -11.99 -26.87 -17.02
CA GLU A 81 -11.02 -26.03 -17.71
C GLU A 81 -11.23 -24.54 -17.40
N PHE A 82 -12.48 -24.08 -17.45
CA PHE A 82 -12.84 -22.70 -17.13
C PHE A 82 -12.63 -22.43 -15.65
N GLN A 83 -13.06 -23.35 -14.78
CA GLN A 83 -12.85 -23.26 -13.34
C GLN A 83 -11.36 -23.05 -13.01
N ALA A 84 -10.46 -23.84 -13.61
CA ALA A 84 -9.03 -23.77 -13.34
C ALA A 84 -8.40 -22.39 -13.63
N VAL A 85 -8.91 -21.66 -14.62
CA VAL A 85 -8.40 -20.33 -14.99
C VAL A 85 -9.18 -19.22 -14.30
N ILE A 86 -10.50 -19.26 -14.40
CA ILE A 86 -11.39 -18.19 -13.96
C ILE A 86 -11.52 -18.17 -12.44
N ALA A 87 -11.63 -19.32 -11.77
CA ALA A 87 -11.71 -19.34 -10.30
C ALA A 87 -10.42 -18.80 -9.67
N LYS A 88 -9.25 -19.10 -10.26
CA LYS A 88 -7.98 -18.54 -9.79
C LYS A 88 -8.00 -17.02 -9.82
N GLU A 89 -8.38 -16.40 -10.94
CA GLU A 89 -8.44 -14.94 -11.02
C GLU A 89 -9.59 -14.34 -10.19
N ASN A 90 -10.70 -15.07 -10.02
CA ASN A 90 -11.85 -14.63 -9.21
C ASN A 90 -11.52 -14.59 -7.71
N PHE A 91 -10.84 -15.62 -7.20
CA PHE A 91 -10.44 -15.69 -5.79
C PHE A 91 -9.14 -14.93 -5.47
N ARG A 92 -8.36 -14.55 -6.49
CA ARG A 92 -7.05 -13.92 -6.31
C ARG A 92 -7.08 -12.69 -5.40
N ARG A 93 -8.02 -11.77 -5.62
CA ARG A 93 -8.23 -10.56 -4.82
C ARG A 93 -9.67 -10.48 -4.36
N LEU A 94 -9.88 -10.63 -3.06
CA LEU A 94 -11.21 -10.56 -2.45
C LEU A 94 -11.41 -9.18 -1.83
N LYS A 95 -12.55 -8.56 -2.14
CA LYS A 95 -13.04 -7.37 -1.45
C LYS A 95 -14.13 -7.82 -0.50
N VAL A 96 -13.96 -7.55 0.78
CA VAL A 96 -14.91 -7.94 1.82
C VAL A 96 -15.30 -6.71 2.62
N THR A 97 -16.56 -6.62 2.98
CA THR A 97 -17.09 -5.60 3.88
C THR A 97 -17.17 -6.15 5.31
N ALA A 98 -17.34 -5.27 6.29
CA ALA A 98 -17.62 -5.69 7.66
C ALA A 98 -18.81 -6.68 7.75
N ASP A 99 -19.85 -6.51 6.92
CA ASP A 99 -21.04 -7.36 6.90
C ASP A 99 -20.84 -8.71 6.18
N SER A 100 -19.86 -8.80 5.28
CA SER A 100 -19.61 -10.00 4.46
C SER A 100 -18.38 -10.80 4.88
N VAL A 101 -17.63 -10.32 5.88
CA VAL A 101 -16.39 -10.94 6.36
C VAL A 101 -16.59 -12.40 6.79
N ASP A 102 -17.73 -12.73 7.42
CA ASP A 102 -18.07 -14.09 7.85
C ASP A 102 -18.17 -15.08 6.67
N GLY A 103 -18.48 -14.58 5.47
CA GLY A 103 -18.52 -15.38 4.25
C GLY A 103 -17.17 -16.02 3.91
N LEU A 104 -16.05 -15.45 4.37
CA LEU A 104 -14.71 -16.01 4.18
C LEU A 104 -14.53 -17.38 4.85
N ALA A 105 -15.30 -17.68 5.90
CA ALA A 105 -15.27 -19.00 6.54
C ALA A 105 -15.76 -20.12 5.60
N ARG A 106 -16.53 -19.79 4.56
CA ARG A 106 -17.06 -20.77 3.59
C ARG A 106 -16.07 -21.15 2.50
N ILE A 107 -15.03 -20.35 2.30
CA ILE A 107 -14.07 -20.53 1.19
C ILE A 107 -12.70 -21.05 1.66
N ILE A 108 -12.65 -21.71 2.82
CA ILE A 108 -11.41 -22.25 3.39
C ILE A 108 -10.72 -23.20 2.40
N CYS A 109 -11.47 -24.02 1.66
CA CYS A 109 -10.90 -24.92 0.64
C CYS A 109 -10.26 -24.16 -0.54
N GLN A 110 -10.77 -22.96 -0.86
CA GLN A 110 -10.26 -22.10 -1.92
C GLN A 110 -9.23 -21.08 -1.41
N SER A 111 -8.86 -21.11 -0.12
CA SER A 111 -7.94 -20.14 0.48
C SER A 111 -6.58 -20.10 -0.23
N LEU A 112 -6.16 -21.23 -0.82
CA LEU A 112 -4.92 -21.35 -1.61
C LEU A 112 -4.92 -20.51 -2.90
N LEU A 113 -6.10 -20.13 -3.41
CA LEU A 113 -6.23 -19.26 -4.57
C LEU A 113 -6.14 -17.78 -4.20
N VAL A 114 -6.38 -17.43 -2.93
CA VAL A 114 -6.43 -16.05 -2.45
C VAL A 114 -5.01 -15.51 -2.25
N GLU A 115 -4.73 -14.35 -2.84
CA GLU A 115 -3.44 -13.64 -2.70
C GLU A 115 -3.61 -12.32 -1.95
N HIS A 116 -4.80 -11.72 -2.00
CA HIS A 116 -5.06 -10.43 -1.42
C HIS A 116 -6.50 -10.36 -0.88
N ILE A 117 -6.65 -10.02 0.40
CA ILE A 117 -7.93 -9.62 0.99
C ILE A 117 -7.89 -8.14 1.29
N TRP A 118 -8.86 -7.41 0.75
CA TRP A 118 -9.11 -6.01 1.08
C TRP A 118 -10.39 -5.92 1.92
N LEU A 119 -10.21 -5.71 3.23
CA LEU A 119 -11.30 -5.47 4.17
C LEU A 119 -11.69 -3.99 4.16
N LYS A 120 -12.91 -3.70 3.72
CA LYS A 120 -13.55 -2.39 3.70
C LYS A 120 -14.51 -2.28 4.89
N ILE A 121 -14.17 -1.44 5.85
CA ILE A 121 -14.97 -1.20 7.05
C ILE A 121 -15.73 0.11 6.84
N GLU A 122 -17.02 -0.03 6.54
CA GLU A 122 -17.93 1.09 6.38
C GLU A 122 -18.49 1.50 7.74
N LEU A 123 -18.25 2.75 8.13
CA LEU A 123 -18.79 3.35 9.34
C LEU A 123 -20.18 3.94 9.05
N PRO A 124 -21.04 4.10 10.08
CA PRO A 124 -22.35 4.71 9.90
C PRO A 124 -22.28 6.07 9.17
N PRO A 125 -23.24 6.37 8.28
CA PRO A 125 -23.33 7.69 7.67
C PRO A 125 -23.71 8.73 8.73
N TYR A 126 -23.32 9.97 8.49
CA TYR A 126 -23.71 11.09 9.33
C TYR A 126 -24.44 12.15 8.50
N ARG A 127 -25.32 12.92 9.15
CA ARG A 127 -26.12 13.94 8.47
C ARG A 127 -25.39 15.28 8.41
N CYS A 128 -25.79 16.12 7.46
CA CYS A 128 -25.26 17.47 7.26
C CYS A 128 -25.20 18.34 8.54
N PRO A 129 -26.20 18.37 9.44
CA PRO A 129 -26.08 19.18 10.66
C PRO A 129 -24.87 18.81 11.53
N SER A 130 -24.42 17.56 11.46
CA SER A 130 -23.25 17.09 12.19
C SER A 130 -21.97 17.17 11.37
N CYS A 131 -21.99 17.53 10.08
CA CYS A 131 -20.77 17.56 9.27
C CYS A 131 -19.78 18.63 9.73
N ASP A 132 -20.26 19.65 10.42
CA ASP A 132 -19.47 20.70 11.06
C ASP A 132 -19.38 20.54 12.59
N GLU A 133 -19.54 19.32 13.09
CA GLU A 133 -19.40 18.99 14.50
C GLU A 133 -18.28 17.97 14.72
N THR A 134 -17.55 18.10 15.83
CA THR A 134 -16.61 17.06 16.24
C THR A 134 -17.42 15.79 16.55
N GLU A 135 -16.90 14.64 16.14
CA GLU A 135 -17.54 13.36 16.44
C GLU A 135 -17.72 13.22 17.96
N ILE A 136 -18.95 12.97 18.42
CA ILE A 136 -19.22 12.83 19.84
C ILE A 136 -18.73 11.47 20.33
N ARG A 137 -18.31 11.41 21.60
CA ARG A 137 -17.72 10.21 22.21
C ARG A 137 -18.52 8.91 22.00
N PRO A 138 -19.87 8.90 22.07
CA PRO A 138 -20.65 7.69 21.76
C PRO A 138 -20.47 7.19 20.32
N THR A 139 -20.45 8.11 19.34
CA THR A 139 -20.24 7.79 17.93
C THR A 139 -18.82 7.30 17.68
N GLU A 140 -17.82 7.95 18.28
CA GLU A 140 -16.43 7.51 18.21
C GLU A 140 -16.27 6.09 18.77
N LEU A 141 -16.89 5.80 19.92
CA LEU A 141 -16.84 4.48 20.53
C LEU A 141 -17.50 3.44 19.63
N GLN A 142 -18.68 3.74 19.08
CA GLN A 142 -19.38 2.87 18.14
C GLN A 142 -18.50 2.55 16.92
N ALA A 143 -17.86 3.55 16.32
CA ALA A 143 -16.93 3.37 15.20
C ALA A 143 -15.77 2.44 15.57
N ARG A 144 -15.14 2.65 16.74
CA ARG A 144 -14.05 1.77 17.24
C ARG A 144 -14.52 0.33 17.40
N CYS A 145 -15.74 0.09 17.90
CA CYS A 145 -16.22 -1.27 18.11
C CYS A 145 -16.60 -1.97 16.80
N ILE A 146 -17.13 -1.24 15.80
CA ILE A 146 -17.35 -1.76 14.43
C ILE A 146 -16.00 -2.18 13.81
N ILE A 147 -15.00 -1.30 13.88
CA ILE A 147 -13.66 -1.55 13.33
C ILE A 147 -13.01 -2.76 14.02
N TRP A 148 -13.04 -2.77 15.36
CA TRP A 148 -12.48 -3.87 16.13
C TRP A 148 -13.16 -5.20 15.80
N ARG A 149 -14.49 -5.24 15.76
CA ARG A 149 -15.25 -6.46 15.44
C ARG A 149 -14.90 -6.99 14.06
N ALA A 150 -14.88 -6.13 13.03
CA ALA A 150 -14.57 -6.54 11.66
C ALA A 150 -13.15 -7.14 11.55
N ILE A 151 -12.15 -6.48 12.14
CA ILE A 151 -10.75 -6.96 12.10
C ILE A 151 -10.60 -8.23 12.95
N HIS A 152 -11.17 -8.29 14.15
CA HIS A 152 -11.10 -9.45 15.02
C HIS A 152 -11.77 -10.68 14.39
N THR A 153 -12.96 -10.52 13.79
CA THR A 153 -13.62 -11.59 13.03
C THR A 153 -12.76 -12.06 11.87
N LEU A 154 -12.16 -11.13 11.11
CA LEU A 154 -11.26 -11.50 10.03
C LEU A 154 -10.06 -12.31 10.54
N PHE A 155 -9.38 -11.86 11.60
CA PHE A 155 -8.24 -12.58 12.18
C PHE A 155 -8.65 -13.97 12.69
N THR A 156 -9.84 -14.07 13.29
CA THR A 156 -10.41 -15.36 13.73
C THR A 156 -10.56 -16.32 12.56
N ILE A 157 -11.10 -15.87 11.42
CA ILE A 157 -11.27 -16.70 10.23
C ILE A 157 -9.91 -17.06 9.62
N LEU A 158 -9.02 -16.08 9.45
CA LEU A 158 -7.71 -16.27 8.81
C LEU A 158 -6.76 -17.12 9.67
N SER A 159 -6.95 -17.19 10.99
CA SER A 159 -6.18 -18.08 11.87
C SER A 159 -6.32 -19.56 11.49
N ARG A 160 -7.42 -19.91 10.80
CA ARG A 160 -7.72 -21.28 10.34
C ARG A 160 -7.23 -21.55 8.91
N TRP A 161 -6.67 -20.56 8.22
CA TRP A 161 -6.22 -20.70 6.84
C TRP A 161 -4.84 -21.34 6.76
N SER A 162 -4.60 -22.11 5.69
CA SER A 162 -3.37 -22.89 5.51
C SER A 162 -2.11 -22.02 5.41
N LEU A 163 -0.97 -22.57 5.85
CA LEU A 163 0.35 -21.92 5.86
C LEU A 163 1.04 -21.81 4.49
N VAL A 164 0.44 -22.35 3.43
CA VAL A 164 1.19 -22.70 2.21
C VAL A 164 1.44 -21.50 1.29
N LYS A 165 0.74 -20.37 1.46
CA LYS A 165 0.85 -19.22 0.55
C LYS A 165 0.92 -17.87 1.28
N CYS A 166 1.55 -16.91 0.61
CA CYS A 166 1.66 -15.51 1.01
C CYS A 166 0.33 -14.76 0.76
N LEU A 167 -0.35 -14.35 1.84
CA LEU A 167 -1.55 -13.52 1.77
C LEU A 167 -1.21 -12.05 2.09
N LYS A 168 -1.66 -11.13 1.23
CA LYS A 168 -1.67 -9.69 1.53
C LYS A 168 -3.01 -9.30 2.17
N LEU A 169 -2.96 -8.64 3.31
CA LEU A 169 -4.11 -8.07 3.98
C LEU A 169 -4.09 -6.54 3.83
N GLU A 170 -5.15 -5.98 3.28
CA GLU A 170 -5.36 -4.55 3.15
C GLU A 170 -6.57 -4.10 3.97
N LEU A 171 -6.41 -3.01 4.73
CA LEU A 171 -7.49 -2.41 5.51
C LEU A 171 -7.91 -1.05 4.94
N SER A 172 -9.22 -0.82 4.91
CA SER A 172 -9.82 0.49 4.67
C SER A 172 -10.92 0.77 5.68
N VAL A 173 -10.97 2.02 6.18
CA VAL A 173 -11.99 2.51 7.10
C VAL A 173 -12.49 3.84 6.56
N TYR A 174 -13.80 3.97 6.35
CA TYR A 174 -14.42 5.20 5.85
C TYR A 174 -15.90 5.28 6.29
N SER A 175 -16.46 6.48 6.36
CA SER A 175 -17.91 6.69 6.34
C SER A 175 -18.32 7.10 4.92
N PRO A 176 -19.46 6.61 4.36
CA PRO A 176 -19.94 7.07 3.06
C PRO A 176 -20.07 8.60 2.99
N SER A 177 -20.48 9.20 4.11
CA SER A 177 -20.67 10.65 4.25
C SER A 177 -19.37 11.46 4.22
N ASP A 178 -18.20 10.84 4.40
CA ASP A 178 -16.90 11.55 4.33
C ASP A 178 -16.73 12.28 2.98
N SER A 179 -17.21 11.67 1.88
CA SER A 179 -17.18 12.26 0.53
C SER A 179 -18.45 13.05 0.15
N GLU A 180 -19.47 13.11 1.01
CA GLU A 180 -20.74 13.79 0.71
C GLU A 180 -20.74 15.27 1.16
N HIS A 181 -19.84 15.63 2.08
CA HIS A 181 -19.77 16.95 2.74
C HIS A 181 -18.59 17.80 2.28
N SER A 182 -17.78 18.35 3.19
CA SER A 182 -16.72 19.30 2.83
C SER A 182 -15.59 18.70 1.98
N LEU A 183 -15.51 17.38 1.88
CA LEU A 183 -14.41 16.66 1.24
C LEU A 183 -14.84 15.87 -0.01
N LYS A 184 -15.68 16.49 -0.86
CA LYS A 184 -16.29 15.85 -2.05
C LYS A 184 -15.34 15.36 -3.12
N ASN A 185 -14.10 15.85 -3.13
CA ASN A 185 -13.08 15.39 -4.06
C ASN A 185 -12.41 14.07 -3.62
N TYR A 186 -12.75 13.53 -2.44
CA TYR A 186 -12.08 12.35 -1.88
C TYR A 186 -12.55 11.08 -2.57
N ILE A 187 -11.59 10.26 -3.03
CA ILE A 187 -11.87 9.04 -3.77
C ILE A 187 -11.76 7.83 -2.83
N LEU A 188 -12.89 7.36 -2.31
CA LEU A 188 -12.96 6.28 -1.30
C LEU A 188 -12.88 4.86 -1.89
N ASP A 189 -13.24 4.66 -3.16
CA ASP A 189 -13.35 3.32 -3.76
C ASP A 189 -12.70 3.26 -5.15
N CYS A 190 -11.36 3.23 -5.19
CA CYS A 190 -10.64 2.95 -6.43
C CYS A 190 -9.79 1.67 -6.33
N ASP A 191 -10.08 0.74 -7.23
CA ASP A 191 -9.28 -0.45 -7.48
C ASP A 191 -8.54 -0.26 -8.80
N HIS A 192 -7.43 0.48 -8.76
CA HIS A 192 -6.72 0.87 -9.98
C HIS A 192 -5.87 -0.28 -10.58
N ASP A 193 -5.87 -1.48 -9.99
CA ASP A 193 -5.27 -2.68 -10.60
C ASP A 193 -6.17 -3.31 -11.70
N GLU A 194 -7.45 -2.92 -11.77
CA GLU A 194 -8.45 -3.39 -12.73
C GLU A 194 -8.29 -2.77 -14.13
N GLY A 195 -7.08 -2.75 -14.69
CA GLY A 195 -6.87 -2.49 -16.13
C GLY A 195 -7.52 -1.23 -16.72
N TYR A 196 -7.96 -0.29 -15.88
CA TYR A 196 -8.51 0.98 -16.29
C TYR A 196 -7.36 1.72 -16.94
N ARG A 197 -7.28 1.58 -18.27
CA ARG A 197 -6.68 2.60 -19.12
C ARG A 197 -7.21 3.90 -18.55
N LEU A 198 -6.28 4.80 -18.21
CA LEU A 198 -6.63 6.19 -18.00
C LEU A 198 -7.74 6.51 -19.01
N PRO A 199 -8.89 7.06 -18.61
CA PRO A 199 -9.39 8.15 -19.42
C PRO A 199 -8.17 9.06 -19.51
N SER A 200 -7.50 8.99 -20.66
CA SER A 200 -6.81 10.13 -21.22
C SER A 200 -7.65 11.36 -20.87
N LEU A 201 -7.00 12.50 -20.73
CA LEU A 201 -7.66 13.79 -20.75
C LEU A 201 -8.44 14.01 -22.08
N ALA A 202 -9.39 13.14 -22.38
CA ALA A 202 -10.16 13.01 -23.58
C ALA A 202 -11.61 12.99 -23.13
N ARG A 203 -12.10 14.21 -22.92
CA ARG A 203 -13.52 14.61 -22.98
C ARG A 203 -14.37 14.20 -21.78
N GLY A 204 -14.52 15.15 -20.87
CA GLY A 204 -15.52 15.11 -19.81
C GLY A 204 -15.09 16.08 -18.72
N THR A 205 -15.54 17.33 -18.82
CA THR A 205 -15.56 18.30 -17.72
C THR A 205 -16.11 17.57 -16.49
N ILE A 206 -15.33 17.43 -15.42
CA ILE A 206 -15.93 17.06 -14.13
C ILE A 206 -16.90 18.21 -13.85
N PRO A 207 -18.21 17.96 -13.65
CA PRO A 207 -19.15 19.04 -13.34
C PRO A 207 -18.59 19.82 -12.15
N ALA A 208 -18.51 21.14 -12.30
CA ALA A 208 -18.03 22.03 -11.26
C ALA A 208 -18.84 21.78 -9.99
N ILE A 209 -18.21 21.23 -8.95
CA ILE A 209 -18.89 21.01 -7.67
C ILE A 209 -19.24 22.39 -7.10
N HIS A 210 -20.53 22.72 -7.04
CA HIS A 210 -21.02 23.94 -6.42
C HIS A 210 -21.95 23.57 -5.27
N ASP A 211 -21.38 23.62 -4.07
CA ASP A 211 -22.08 23.42 -2.80
C ASP A 211 -21.48 24.36 -1.74
N PRO A 212 -21.92 25.63 -1.73
CA PRO A 212 -21.37 26.64 -0.81
C PRO A 212 -21.51 26.26 0.66
N TYR A 213 -22.55 25.50 1.03
CA TYR A 213 -22.76 25.03 2.40
C TYR A 213 -21.65 24.09 2.88
N HIS A 214 -21.07 23.31 1.98
CA HIS A 214 -19.95 22.43 2.27
C HIS A 214 -18.60 23.01 1.82
N GLY A 215 -18.53 24.32 1.54
CA GLY A 215 -17.30 24.98 1.13
C GLY A 215 -16.85 24.63 -0.28
N TRP A 216 -17.78 24.44 -1.22
CA TRP A 216 -17.46 24.26 -2.64
C TRP A 216 -18.12 25.36 -3.46
N VAL A 217 -17.33 26.26 -4.05
CA VAL A 217 -17.85 27.36 -4.87
C VAL A 217 -17.24 27.25 -6.26
N ASN A 218 -18.07 26.88 -7.24
CA ASN A 218 -17.66 26.74 -8.63
C ASN A 218 -16.42 25.84 -8.77
N GLY A 219 -16.47 24.65 -8.17
CA GLY A 219 -15.38 23.66 -8.16
C GLY A 219 -14.18 24.00 -7.28
N LEU A 220 -14.11 25.20 -6.71
CA LEU A 220 -13.09 25.56 -5.74
C LEU A 220 -13.54 25.11 -4.35
N GLN A 221 -12.72 24.27 -3.73
CA GLN A 221 -12.85 23.96 -2.32
C GLN A 221 -12.39 25.20 -1.52
N MET A 222 -13.18 25.59 -0.52
CA MET A 222 -12.85 26.49 0.57
C MET A 222 -12.33 25.66 1.75
N ILE A 223 -11.49 26.26 2.60
CA ILE A 223 -10.85 25.53 3.70
C ILE A 223 -11.96 25.04 4.62
N PRO A 224 -12.13 23.71 4.80
CA PRO A 224 -13.16 23.18 5.66
C PRO A 224 -12.95 23.67 7.10
N SER A 225 -14.06 23.74 7.83
CA SER A 225 -14.02 24.00 9.26
C SER A 225 -13.25 22.89 10.00
N MET A 226 -12.66 23.23 11.15
CA MET A 226 -11.90 22.27 11.93
C MET A 226 -12.71 21.08 12.45
N PRO A 227 -13.97 21.23 12.90
CA PRO A 227 -14.82 20.10 13.24
C PRO A 227 -14.99 19.11 12.06
N ALA A 228 -15.21 19.62 10.85
CA ALA A 228 -15.33 18.79 9.64
C ALA A 228 -14.03 18.04 9.33
N VAL A 229 -12.88 18.70 9.45
CA VAL A 229 -11.56 18.03 9.31
C VAL A 229 -11.40 16.96 10.40
N ARG A 230 -11.65 17.29 11.67
CA ARG A 230 -11.50 16.35 12.79
C ARG A 230 -12.34 15.10 12.65
N ARG A 231 -13.55 15.22 12.10
CA ARG A 231 -14.44 14.08 11.90
C ARG A 231 -13.84 13.06 10.93
N VAL A 232 -13.32 13.52 9.79
CA VAL A 232 -12.76 12.64 8.74
C VAL A 232 -11.37 12.11 9.09
N TYR A 233 -10.55 12.92 9.77
CA TYR A 233 -9.21 12.54 10.25
C TYR A 233 -9.20 12.12 11.72
N SER A 234 -10.35 11.67 12.24
CA SER A 234 -10.46 11.19 13.61
C SER A 234 -9.62 9.93 13.82
N GLN A 235 -9.31 9.65 15.08
CA GLN A 235 -8.55 8.45 15.44
C GLN A 235 -9.43 7.21 15.42
N PHE A 236 -8.86 6.07 15.03
CA PHE A 236 -9.43 4.77 15.35
C PHE A 236 -8.40 3.85 15.99
N GLY A 237 -8.91 2.94 16.82
CA GLY A 237 -8.09 2.02 17.58
C GLY A 237 -8.96 1.12 18.44
N MET A 238 -8.37 0.59 19.50
CA MET A 238 -8.98 -0.46 20.33
C MET A 238 -10.24 0.02 21.05
N CYS A 239 -11.37 -0.69 20.90
CA CYS A 239 -12.55 -0.54 21.76
C CYS A 239 -12.59 -1.64 22.87
N HIS A 240 -11.97 -2.80 22.65
CA HIS A 240 -11.97 -3.97 23.55
C HIS A 240 -10.54 -4.53 23.74
N SER A 241 -10.43 -5.85 23.97
CA SER A 241 -9.17 -6.58 24.17
C SER A 241 -8.14 -6.33 23.05
N THR A 242 -6.87 -6.36 23.47
CA THR A 242 -5.65 -6.34 22.66
C THR A 242 -5.36 -7.67 21.98
N ASP A 243 -6.12 -8.72 22.29
CA ASP A 243 -5.81 -10.08 21.86
C ASP A 243 -6.41 -10.36 20.50
N PHE A 244 -5.53 -10.55 19.51
CA PHE A 244 -5.91 -11.05 18.20
C PHE A 244 -5.48 -12.52 18.06
N PRO A 245 -6.29 -13.37 17.41
CA PRO A 245 -5.86 -14.70 17.02
C PRO A 245 -4.59 -14.64 16.16
N VAL A 246 -3.67 -15.58 16.37
CA VAL A 246 -2.46 -15.67 15.55
C VAL A 246 -2.84 -16.09 14.13
N VAL A 247 -2.44 -15.28 13.14
CA VAL A 247 -2.70 -15.52 11.72
C VAL A 247 -1.40 -15.77 10.99
N MET A 248 -1.19 -17.03 10.61
CA MET A 248 0.05 -17.44 9.96
C MET A 248 0.02 -17.26 8.44
N ALA A 249 -1.16 -17.10 7.83
CA ALA A 249 -1.30 -16.97 6.37
C ALA A 249 -0.86 -15.59 5.85
N VAL A 250 -0.95 -14.55 6.67
CA VAL A 250 -0.68 -13.15 6.26
C VAL A 250 0.82 -12.87 6.27
N THR A 251 1.33 -12.48 5.10
CA THR A 251 2.74 -12.09 4.90
C THR A 251 2.90 -10.65 4.40
N GLY A 252 1.81 -9.99 3.99
CA GLY A 252 1.83 -8.58 3.62
C GLY A 252 0.72 -7.82 4.30
N PHE A 253 1.00 -6.60 4.77
CA PHE A 253 0.00 -5.71 5.37
C PHE A 253 -0.01 -4.35 4.68
N VAL A 254 -1.20 -3.82 4.39
CA VAL A 254 -1.39 -2.58 3.65
C VAL A 254 -2.42 -1.67 4.30
N ILE A 255 -2.06 -0.41 4.50
CA ILE A 255 -2.99 0.71 4.68
C ILE A 255 -2.64 1.74 3.60
N ARG A 256 -3.60 2.04 2.72
CA ARG A 256 -3.46 3.06 1.68
C ARG A 256 -3.98 4.41 2.15
N ARG A 257 -3.56 5.48 1.47
CA ARG A 257 -3.95 6.88 1.73
C ARG A 257 -5.47 7.13 1.84
N GLN A 258 -6.29 6.27 1.23
CA GLN A 258 -7.75 6.33 1.31
C GLN A 258 -8.28 6.28 2.75
N VAL A 259 -7.53 5.69 3.68
CA VAL A 259 -7.85 5.69 5.11
C VAL A 259 -7.47 7.05 5.69
N ARG A 260 -8.44 7.97 5.76
CA ARG A 260 -8.24 9.33 6.28
C ARG A 260 -8.13 9.36 7.80
N ARG A 261 -8.90 8.50 8.47
CA ARG A 261 -8.79 8.29 9.91
C ARG A 261 -7.40 7.74 10.23
N TRP A 262 -6.75 8.25 11.26
CA TRP A 262 -5.42 7.74 11.63
C TRP A 262 -5.56 6.57 12.63
N CYS A 263 -4.82 5.50 12.36
CA CYS A 263 -4.77 4.31 13.19
C CYS A 263 -3.85 4.55 14.40
N GLU A 264 -4.33 4.25 15.61
CA GLU A 264 -3.48 4.23 16.81
C GLU A 264 -2.33 3.23 16.63
N ILE A 265 -1.10 3.64 16.98
CA ILE A 265 0.08 2.79 16.78
C ILE A 265 0.00 1.53 17.65
N GLU A 266 -0.51 1.64 18.86
CA GLU A 266 -0.77 0.51 19.75
C GLU A 266 -1.66 -0.55 19.10
N TYR A 267 -2.61 -0.14 18.26
CA TYR A 267 -3.49 -1.04 17.55
C TYR A 267 -2.76 -1.78 16.41
N LEU A 268 -1.91 -1.06 15.65
CA LEU A 268 -1.01 -1.68 14.67
C LEU A 268 -0.07 -2.69 15.33
N GLU A 269 0.46 -2.35 16.50
CA GLU A 269 1.34 -3.27 17.24
C GLU A 269 0.61 -4.56 17.62
N CYS A 270 -0.61 -4.48 18.15
CA CYS A 270 -1.39 -5.66 18.53
C CYS A 270 -1.69 -6.55 17.32
N MET A 271 -2.04 -5.95 16.17
CA MET A 271 -2.21 -6.69 14.93
C MET A 271 -0.90 -7.37 14.52
N PHE A 272 0.22 -6.64 14.46
CA PHE A 272 1.49 -7.18 13.96
C PHE A 272 2.10 -8.27 14.86
N ARG A 273 1.90 -8.21 16.19
CA ARG A 273 2.26 -9.32 17.09
C ARG A 273 1.54 -10.62 16.73
N SER A 274 0.35 -10.52 16.12
CA SER A 274 -0.48 -11.65 15.72
C SER A 274 -0.23 -12.09 14.28
N LEU A 275 0.71 -11.45 13.57
CA LEU A 275 1.12 -11.78 12.20
C LEU A 275 2.59 -12.23 12.16
N PRO A 276 2.95 -13.40 12.73
CA PRO A 276 4.35 -13.80 12.92
C PRO A 276 5.12 -14.04 11.61
N ARG A 277 4.42 -14.22 10.48
CA ARG A 277 5.00 -14.39 9.14
C ARG A 277 4.97 -13.14 8.28
N LEU A 278 4.74 -11.97 8.88
CA LEU A 278 4.72 -10.71 8.16
C LEU A 278 6.09 -10.45 7.51
N GLU A 279 6.11 -10.25 6.20
CA GLU A 279 7.30 -10.04 5.36
C GLU A 279 7.34 -8.64 4.76
N SER A 280 6.16 -8.05 4.49
CA SER A 280 6.05 -6.72 3.88
C SER A 280 4.98 -5.84 4.53
N ILE A 281 5.30 -4.56 4.69
CA ILE A 281 4.44 -3.54 5.29
C ILE A 281 4.40 -2.33 4.36
N GLU A 282 3.19 -1.91 3.98
CA GLU A 282 2.93 -0.68 3.22
C GLU A 282 1.94 0.18 4.02
N LEU A 283 2.40 1.28 4.60
CA LEU A 283 1.58 2.19 5.42
C LEU A 283 1.60 3.59 4.84
N GLU A 284 0.42 4.08 4.47
CA GLU A 284 0.21 5.45 4.04
C GLU A 284 -0.69 6.15 5.06
N VAL A 285 -0.08 6.98 5.89
CA VAL A 285 -0.72 7.61 7.05
C VAL A 285 -0.80 9.11 6.84
N TRP A 286 -1.75 9.78 7.49
CA TRP A 286 -1.90 11.23 7.40
C TRP A 286 -1.12 11.94 8.52
N SER A 287 -0.52 13.08 8.19
CA SER A 287 0.20 13.94 9.14
C SER A 287 -0.73 14.73 10.07
N LEU A 288 -2.04 14.78 9.79
CA LEU A 288 -3.11 15.47 10.55
C LEU A 288 -3.41 14.83 11.92
N LYS A 289 -2.40 14.70 12.77
CA LYS A 289 -2.51 14.17 14.13
C LYS A 289 -2.63 15.31 15.14
N PRO A 290 -3.53 15.23 16.14
CA PRO A 290 -3.62 16.22 17.20
C PRO A 290 -2.29 16.41 17.93
N HIS A 291 -1.90 17.66 18.22
CA HIS A 291 -0.62 17.97 18.89
C HIS A 291 -0.39 17.21 20.19
N ASN A 292 -1.43 17.00 20.98
CA ASN A 292 -1.37 16.28 22.26
C ASN A 292 -1.09 14.77 22.11
N CYS A 293 -1.24 14.21 20.90
CA CYS A 293 -0.95 12.80 20.63
C CYS A 293 0.47 12.58 20.09
N ARG A 294 1.21 13.64 19.78
CA ARG A 294 2.49 13.59 19.07
C ARG A 294 3.57 12.80 19.81
N GLY A 295 3.73 13.03 21.12
CA GLY A 295 4.70 12.32 21.95
C GLY A 295 4.43 10.81 21.96
N ARG A 296 3.19 10.43 22.30
CA ARG A 296 2.73 9.03 22.30
C ARG A 296 2.91 8.37 20.94
N TYR A 297 2.58 9.07 19.85
CA TYR A 297 2.75 8.55 18.50
C TYR A 297 4.23 8.26 18.20
N THR A 298 5.13 9.20 18.52
CA THR A 298 6.58 9.07 18.32
C THR A 298 7.14 7.87 19.09
N GLU A 299 6.74 7.71 20.35
CA GLU A 299 7.11 6.57 21.20
C GLU A 299 6.57 5.24 20.67
N GLY A 300 5.31 5.23 20.21
CA GLY A 300 4.71 4.08 19.57
C GLY A 300 5.48 3.64 18.32
N VAL A 301 5.85 4.58 17.44
CA VAL A 301 6.62 4.25 16.23
C VAL A 301 8.01 3.70 16.59
N GLU A 302 8.67 4.28 17.58
CA GLU A 302 9.95 3.78 18.08
C GLU A 302 9.83 2.33 18.59
N ARG A 303 8.80 2.04 19.40
CA ARG A 303 8.53 0.68 19.92
C ARG A 303 8.14 -0.29 18.82
N LEU A 304 7.32 0.14 17.86
CA LEU A 304 6.91 -0.66 16.71
C LEU A 304 8.15 -1.13 15.93
N MET A 305 9.00 -0.18 15.51
CA MET A 305 10.20 -0.46 14.71
C MET A 305 11.29 -1.19 15.51
N GLY A 306 11.45 -0.87 16.79
CA GLY A 306 12.51 -1.40 17.63
C GLY A 306 12.25 -2.80 18.18
N ALA A 307 10.99 -3.13 18.52
CA ALA A 307 10.68 -4.34 19.30
C ALA A 307 9.48 -5.16 18.80
N THR A 308 8.55 -4.58 18.05
CA THR A 308 7.28 -5.26 17.75
C THR A 308 7.30 -6.03 16.43
N LEU A 309 8.01 -5.52 15.42
CA LEU A 309 8.00 -6.12 14.09
C LEU A 309 8.75 -7.47 14.05
N PRO A 310 8.13 -8.56 13.54
CA PRO A 310 8.79 -9.86 13.38
C PRO A 310 10.05 -9.78 12.51
N PHE A 311 11.10 -10.55 12.80
CA PHE A 311 12.35 -10.55 12.01
C PHE A 311 12.17 -10.99 10.54
N SER A 312 11.03 -11.63 10.22
CA SER A 312 10.63 -11.98 8.86
C SER A 312 10.33 -10.76 7.99
N VAL A 313 10.03 -9.58 8.56
CA VAL A 313 9.75 -8.37 7.75
C VAL A 313 11.02 -7.95 7.02
N LYS A 314 10.96 -7.97 5.69
CA LYS A 314 12.04 -7.58 4.76
C LYS A 314 11.76 -6.29 4.00
N ARG A 315 10.48 -5.89 3.88
CA ARG A 315 10.08 -4.69 3.14
C ARG A 315 9.21 -3.79 4.00
N ILE A 316 9.62 -2.53 4.13
CA ILE A 316 8.82 -1.47 4.76
C ILE A 316 8.71 -0.30 3.81
N VAL A 317 7.48 0.11 3.50
CA VAL A 317 7.16 1.34 2.78
C VAL A 317 6.22 2.15 3.67
N VAL A 318 6.67 3.30 4.13
CA VAL A 318 5.88 4.26 4.90
C VAL A 318 5.85 5.57 4.15
N PHE A 319 4.65 6.10 3.93
CA PHE A 319 4.43 7.43 3.39
C PHE A 319 3.56 8.21 4.36
N GLU A 320 4.10 9.26 4.96
CA GLU A 320 3.29 10.20 5.74
C GLU A 320 2.80 11.32 4.82
N ASP A 321 1.51 11.31 4.51
CA ASP A 321 0.91 12.26 3.60
C ASP A 321 0.38 13.51 4.33
N THR A 322 0.56 14.65 3.67
CA THR A 322 0.03 15.94 4.09
C THR A 322 -0.97 16.44 3.06
N ASP A 323 -2.12 16.91 3.54
CA ASP A 323 -3.03 17.70 2.71
C ASP A 323 -2.58 19.16 2.76
N HIS A 324 -1.76 19.57 1.78
CA HIS A 324 -1.22 20.93 1.68
C HIS A 324 -2.30 22.01 1.68
N TYR A 325 -3.49 21.71 1.19
CA TYR A 325 -4.60 22.66 1.20
C TYR A 325 -5.13 22.89 2.62
N LEU A 326 -5.27 21.82 3.40
CA LEU A 326 -5.65 21.92 4.82
C LEU A 326 -4.52 22.52 5.66
N ALA A 327 -3.26 22.24 5.30
CA ALA A 327 -2.07 22.76 5.97
C ALA A 327 -1.92 24.29 5.87
N GLN A 328 -2.50 24.92 4.85
CA GLN A 328 -2.52 26.38 4.69
C GLN A 328 -3.60 27.08 5.53
N GLY A 329 -4.47 26.32 6.20
CA GLY A 329 -5.54 26.89 7.01
C GLY A 329 -5.03 27.52 8.32
N PRO A 330 -5.57 28.65 8.77
CA PRO A 330 -5.11 29.35 9.99
C PRO A 330 -5.26 28.52 11.27
N GLN A 331 -5.99 27.40 11.21
CA GLN A 331 -6.23 26.51 12.34
C GLN A 331 -5.35 25.24 12.32
N TYR A 332 -4.59 24.99 11.23
CA TYR A 332 -3.76 23.80 11.12
C TYR A 332 -2.65 23.79 12.18
N ASP A 333 -1.80 24.82 12.20
CA ASP A 333 -0.69 24.94 13.16
C ASP A 333 -1.16 24.99 14.63
N ARG A 334 -2.40 25.43 14.86
CA ARG A 334 -2.97 25.50 16.21
C ARG A 334 -3.34 24.13 16.78
N TYR A 335 -3.73 23.17 15.95
CA TYR A 335 -4.34 21.91 16.42
C TYR A 335 -3.65 20.65 15.93
N TYR A 336 -2.96 20.71 14.79
CA TYR A 336 -2.33 19.57 14.16
C TYR A 336 -0.83 19.75 14.03
N SER A 337 -0.11 18.65 14.18
CA SER A 337 1.30 18.59 13.89
C SER A 337 1.54 18.41 12.39
N GLY A 338 2.67 18.89 11.88
CA GLY A 338 3.15 18.58 10.52
C GLY A 338 3.62 17.12 10.38
N PRO A 339 4.41 16.80 9.35
CA PRO A 339 5.08 15.50 9.22
C PRO A 339 5.95 15.14 10.43
N THR A 340 6.04 13.83 10.74
CA THR A 340 6.80 13.31 11.89
C THR A 340 8.29 13.61 11.78
N ALA A 341 8.82 13.67 10.56
CA ALA A 341 10.22 14.06 10.32
C ALA A 341 10.58 15.46 10.88
N GLN A 342 9.59 16.36 11.03
CA GLN A 342 9.78 17.74 11.49
C GLN A 342 9.62 17.89 13.01
N TYR A 343 9.33 16.82 13.74
CA TYR A 343 9.06 16.86 15.16
C TYR A 343 10.34 17.03 16.00
N PRO A 344 10.37 17.89 17.04
CA PRO A 344 11.15 17.63 18.26
C PRO A 344 10.95 16.17 18.73
N GLY A 345 11.96 15.32 18.52
CA GLY A 345 11.91 13.86 18.74
C GLY A 345 12.08 13.00 17.49
N ALA A 346 12.07 13.59 16.28
CA ALA A 346 12.25 12.89 15.01
C ALA A 346 13.55 12.08 14.93
N SER A 347 14.59 12.47 15.68
CA SER A 347 15.83 11.69 15.78
C SER A 347 15.64 10.31 16.41
N ARG A 348 14.72 10.17 17.38
CA ARG A 348 14.41 8.86 18.00
C ARG A 348 13.76 7.93 16.99
N VAL A 349 12.81 8.45 16.21
CA VAL A 349 12.15 7.70 15.12
C VAL A 349 13.17 7.36 14.04
N GLY A 350 13.98 8.32 13.61
CA GLY A 350 15.08 8.12 12.65
C GLY A 350 16.04 7.02 13.09
N ARG A 351 16.43 7.00 14.37
CA ARG A 351 17.25 5.94 14.97
C ARG A 351 16.54 4.59 14.93
N ALA A 352 15.26 4.52 15.29
CA ALA A 352 14.51 3.26 15.28
C ALA A 352 14.42 2.65 13.87
N PHE A 353 14.17 3.48 12.85
CA PHE A 353 14.21 3.04 11.46
C PHE A 353 15.61 2.64 10.99
N ALA A 354 16.66 3.38 11.38
CA ALA A 354 18.05 3.01 11.09
C ALA A 354 18.38 1.63 11.67
N LEU A 355 18.08 1.38 12.94
CA LEU A 355 18.26 0.08 13.60
C LEU A 355 17.42 -1.03 12.95
N ARG A 356 16.20 -0.72 12.53
CA ARG A 356 15.35 -1.72 11.87
C ARG A 356 15.87 -2.09 10.48
N SER A 357 16.42 -1.12 9.74
CA SER A 357 16.85 -1.27 8.36
C SER A 357 17.95 -2.31 8.14
N PHE A 358 18.68 -2.71 9.19
CA PHE A 358 19.69 -3.79 9.11
C PHE A 358 19.09 -5.16 8.78
N TYR A 359 17.81 -5.37 9.08
CA TYR A 359 17.09 -6.62 8.80
C TYR A 359 16.25 -6.57 7.52
N LEU A 360 16.23 -5.42 6.84
CA LEU A 360 15.39 -5.17 5.67
C LEU A 360 16.20 -5.33 4.38
N ASP A 361 15.50 -5.78 3.34
CA ASP A 361 15.98 -5.74 1.96
C ASP A 361 15.56 -4.40 1.32
N HIS A 362 14.42 -3.86 1.73
CA HIS A 362 13.89 -2.61 1.17
C HIS A 362 13.27 -1.73 2.24
N LEU A 363 13.74 -0.48 2.31
CA LEU A 363 13.14 0.57 3.13
C LEU A 363 12.78 1.78 2.27
N SER A 364 11.52 2.20 2.34
CA SER A 364 11.07 3.52 1.92
C SER A 364 10.37 4.20 3.08
N ALA A 365 10.87 5.34 3.53
CA ALA A 365 10.24 6.13 4.58
C ALA A 365 10.18 7.59 4.15
N ALA A 366 9.05 7.97 3.58
CA ALA A 366 8.78 9.31 3.09
C ALA A 366 8.00 10.11 4.14
N TYR A 367 8.53 11.27 4.52
CA TYR A 367 8.02 12.26 5.46
C TYR A 367 7.83 11.77 6.92
N MET A 368 7.99 10.47 7.16
CA MET A 368 8.03 9.86 8.49
C MET A 368 9.37 10.08 9.20
N ILE A 369 10.48 10.07 8.46
CA ILE A 369 11.84 10.31 8.99
C ILE A 369 12.66 11.15 8.04
N ASP A 370 13.60 11.91 8.59
CA ASP A 370 14.62 12.62 7.83
C ASP A 370 15.91 11.78 7.70
N ALA A 371 16.52 11.82 6.52
CA ALA A 371 17.76 11.13 6.18
C ALA A 371 18.95 11.52 7.07
N LYS A 372 19.05 12.78 7.49
CA LYS A 372 20.06 13.27 8.45
C LYS A 372 19.98 12.49 9.76
N HIS A 373 18.77 12.29 10.28
CA HIS A 373 18.58 11.50 11.50
C HIS A 373 18.89 10.02 11.28
N PHE A 374 18.45 9.46 10.15
CA PHE A 374 18.75 8.07 9.81
C PHE A 374 20.26 7.78 9.76
N PHE A 375 21.05 8.62 9.08
CA PHE A 375 22.49 8.38 8.91
C PHE A 375 23.30 8.73 10.16
N ARG A 376 22.94 9.80 10.90
CA ARG A 376 23.66 10.21 12.11
C ARG A 376 23.52 9.19 13.23
N GLU A 377 22.34 8.59 13.38
CA GLU A 377 22.03 7.68 14.47
C GLU A 377 22.39 6.22 14.15
N ALA A 378 22.81 5.93 12.91
CA ALA A 378 23.24 4.59 12.51
C ALA A 378 24.60 4.24 13.14
N PRO A 379 24.73 3.12 13.88
CA PRO A 379 25.99 2.74 14.53
C PRO A 379 27.13 2.61 13.51
N PRO A 380 28.33 3.18 13.77
CA PRO A 380 29.43 3.22 12.81
C PRO A 380 30.02 1.83 12.51
N VAL A 381 29.88 0.90 13.45
CA VAL A 381 30.39 -0.48 13.36
C VAL A 381 29.53 -1.43 12.53
N TRP A 382 28.28 -1.05 12.20
CA TRP A 382 27.35 -1.96 11.56
C TRP A 382 27.40 -1.90 10.03
N THR A 383 27.06 -3.03 9.39
CA THR A 383 26.99 -3.21 7.93
C THR A 383 25.60 -3.70 7.54
N TRP A 384 24.97 -3.09 6.55
CA TRP A 384 23.67 -3.51 6.01
C TRP A 384 23.86 -4.62 4.98
N TYR A 385 23.97 -5.87 5.45
CA TYR A 385 24.25 -7.01 4.58
C TYR A 385 23.14 -7.30 3.56
N SER A 386 21.90 -6.95 3.88
CA SER A 386 20.73 -7.27 3.04
C SER A 386 20.11 -6.10 2.31
N LEU A 387 20.35 -4.85 2.72
CA LEU A 387 19.62 -3.70 2.20
C LEU A 387 19.95 -3.42 0.73
N GLU A 388 18.95 -3.60 -0.14
CA GLU A 388 19.04 -3.44 -1.59
C GLU A 388 18.54 -2.08 -2.06
N SER A 389 17.51 -1.53 -1.40
CA SER A 389 16.98 -0.22 -1.76
C SER A 389 16.62 0.63 -0.54
N LEU A 390 17.04 1.89 -0.56
CA LEU A 390 16.75 2.87 0.48
C LEU A 390 16.12 4.14 -0.12
N VAL A 391 14.95 4.53 0.36
CA VAL A 391 14.29 5.80 0.01
C VAL A 391 13.99 6.56 1.29
N LEU A 392 14.50 7.79 1.42
CA LEU A 392 14.33 8.63 2.61
C LEU A 392 13.96 10.06 2.22
N THR A 393 13.20 10.72 3.09
CA THR A 393 13.01 12.18 2.98
C THR A 393 14.29 12.91 3.38
N ALA A 394 14.64 13.94 2.64
CA ALA A 394 15.74 14.86 2.96
C ALA A 394 15.19 16.28 3.07
N GLU A 395 14.80 16.72 4.26
CA GLU A 395 14.19 18.04 4.48
C GLU A 395 15.09 19.17 3.99
N LEU A 396 16.40 18.96 4.05
CA LEU A 396 17.42 19.88 3.53
C LEU A 396 17.30 20.20 2.04
N PHE A 397 16.49 19.46 1.27
CA PHE A 397 16.28 19.72 -0.15
C PHE A 397 15.19 20.79 -0.42
N GLY A 398 14.53 21.30 0.62
CA GLY A 398 13.58 22.42 0.53
C GLY A 398 14.24 23.77 0.23
N ASP A 399 13.42 24.77 -0.10
CA ASP A 399 13.87 26.15 -0.32
C ASP A 399 14.36 26.73 1.03
N GLU A 400 15.44 27.53 1.01
CA GLU A 400 16.13 28.18 2.16
C GLU A 400 17.34 27.47 2.80
N VAL A 401 17.80 26.33 2.29
CA VAL A 401 18.94 25.61 2.90
C VAL A 401 20.26 25.88 2.20
N THR A 402 21.35 26.03 2.98
CA THR A 402 22.69 26.17 2.42
C THR A 402 23.11 24.92 1.65
N GLU A 403 23.65 25.10 0.44
CA GLU A 403 24.22 24.00 -0.34
C GLU A 403 25.23 23.15 0.45
N ARG A 404 25.91 23.76 1.43
CA ARG A 404 26.84 23.07 2.34
C ARG A 404 26.14 21.95 3.11
N GLY A 405 24.97 22.19 3.67
CA GLY A 405 24.20 21.18 4.42
C GLY A 405 23.75 20.03 3.54
N VAL A 406 23.26 20.34 2.34
CA VAL A 406 22.87 19.34 1.33
C VAL A 406 24.07 18.45 0.99
N LYS A 407 25.22 19.05 0.68
CA LYS A 407 26.44 18.31 0.31
C LYS A 407 26.95 17.44 1.46
N GLN A 408 26.92 17.92 2.70
CA GLN A 408 27.27 17.11 3.87
C GLN A 408 26.37 15.87 4.00
N LEU A 409 25.05 16.03 3.85
CA LEU A 409 24.12 14.91 3.88
C LEU A 409 24.42 13.88 2.79
N LEU A 410 24.75 14.34 1.56
CA LEU A 410 25.12 13.45 0.46
C LEU A 410 26.43 12.70 0.72
N SER A 411 27.40 13.33 1.40
CA SER A 411 28.64 12.68 1.83
C SER A 411 28.39 11.66 2.94
N ASP A 412 27.54 11.98 3.93
CA ASP A 412 27.16 11.07 5.01
C ASP A 412 26.44 9.83 4.46
N ALA A 413 25.52 10.04 3.51
CA ALA A 413 24.83 8.98 2.79
C ALA A 413 25.79 8.08 2.01
N GLY A 414 26.79 8.65 1.33
CA GLY A 414 27.83 7.90 0.66
C GLY A 414 28.71 7.10 1.65
N GLY A 415 29.03 7.69 2.80
CA GLY A 415 29.73 7.01 3.90
C GLY A 415 28.93 5.82 4.46
N ALA A 416 27.61 5.96 4.57
CA ALA A 416 26.73 4.84 4.92
C ALA A 416 26.67 3.78 3.81
N ALA A 417 26.57 4.19 2.54
CA ALA A 417 26.53 3.30 1.38
C ALA A 417 27.79 2.42 1.23
N LEU A 418 28.96 2.89 1.69
CA LEU A 418 30.17 2.06 1.78
C LEU A 418 29.99 0.81 2.67
N ARG A 419 28.96 0.80 3.52
CA ARG A 419 28.61 -0.31 4.43
C ARG A 419 27.33 -1.03 3.98
N MET A 420 26.88 -0.85 2.74
CA MET A 420 25.69 -1.48 2.19
C MET A 420 26.06 -2.32 0.93
N PRO A 421 26.61 -3.53 1.09
CA PRO A 421 27.13 -4.34 -0.03
C PRO A 421 26.10 -4.66 -1.12
N ARG A 422 24.84 -4.88 -0.75
CA ARG A 422 23.77 -5.23 -1.69
C ARG A 422 23.00 -4.02 -2.23
N LEU A 423 23.39 -2.80 -1.89
CA LEU A 423 22.64 -1.60 -2.27
C LEU A 423 22.65 -1.40 -3.78
N HIS A 424 21.50 -1.64 -4.41
CA HIS A 424 21.25 -1.38 -5.82
C HIS A 424 20.78 0.05 -6.05
N ALA A 425 20.15 0.68 -5.05
CA ALA A 425 19.78 2.07 -5.16
C ALA A 425 19.53 2.79 -3.84
N MET A 426 19.82 4.08 -3.86
CA MET A 426 19.48 5.00 -2.79
C MET A 426 18.80 6.24 -3.37
N VAL A 427 17.71 6.67 -2.77
CA VAL A 427 16.97 7.87 -3.15
C VAL A 427 16.80 8.73 -1.91
N LEU A 428 17.40 9.92 -1.93
CA LEU A 428 17.09 10.99 -0.99
C LEU A 428 16.25 12.00 -1.74
N TRP A 429 15.11 12.39 -1.20
CA TRP A 429 14.21 13.28 -1.93
C TRP A 429 13.39 14.15 -1.00
N ASN A 430 12.90 15.25 -1.53
CA ASN A 430 11.88 16.06 -0.89
C ASN A 430 11.04 16.75 -1.96
N ALA A 431 9.79 17.03 -1.63
CA ALA A 431 8.91 17.78 -2.49
C ALA A 431 7.98 18.65 -1.65
N ASP A 432 7.74 19.83 -2.18
CA ASP A 432 6.69 20.74 -1.77
C ASP A 432 5.96 21.25 -3.03
N ARG A 433 5.05 22.21 -2.89
CA ARG A 433 4.40 22.87 -4.01
C ARG A 433 5.43 23.64 -4.82
N GLU A 434 5.57 23.31 -6.10
CA GLU A 434 6.49 23.93 -7.07
C GLU A 434 8.00 23.77 -6.80
N ALA A 435 8.39 23.09 -5.73
CA ALA A 435 9.76 22.73 -5.42
C ALA A 435 9.88 21.22 -5.20
N ALA A 436 10.77 20.54 -5.92
CA ALA A 436 11.07 19.14 -5.63
C ALA A 436 12.44 18.75 -6.14
N CYS A 437 13.15 17.95 -5.36
CA CYS A 437 14.48 17.47 -5.69
C CYS A 437 14.65 16.02 -5.24
N ALA A 438 15.48 15.29 -5.98
CA ALA A 438 15.90 13.94 -5.67
C ALA A 438 17.38 13.76 -6.02
N PHE A 439 18.11 13.16 -5.09
CA PHE A 439 19.41 12.57 -5.32
C PHE A 439 19.21 11.06 -5.44
N ILE A 440 19.61 10.50 -6.58
CA ILE A 440 19.33 9.12 -6.95
C ILE A 440 20.66 8.44 -7.28
N TYR A 441 21.06 7.48 -6.44
CA TYR A 441 22.12 6.52 -6.74
C TYR A 441 21.51 5.23 -7.29
N GLN A 442 22.09 4.69 -8.36
CA GLN A 442 21.68 3.40 -8.90
C GLN A 442 22.88 2.57 -9.38
N ARG A 443 22.76 1.25 -9.23
CA ARG A 443 23.59 0.24 -9.89
C ARG A 443 22.71 -0.57 -10.82
N LYS A 444 22.97 -0.50 -12.12
CA LYS A 444 22.19 -1.24 -13.12
C LYS A 444 23.06 -1.57 -14.32
N ASN A 445 22.93 -2.81 -14.83
CA ASN A 445 23.62 -3.27 -16.04
C ASN A 445 25.15 -3.06 -16.01
N GLY A 446 25.79 -3.30 -14.86
CA GLY A 446 27.24 -3.09 -14.71
C GLY A 446 27.68 -1.63 -14.60
N ILE A 447 26.74 -0.68 -14.57
CA ILE A 447 27.02 0.76 -14.47
C ILE A 447 26.53 1.27 -13.11
N SER A 448 27.31 2.17 -12.51
CA SER A 448 26.88 2.95 -11.36
C SER A 448 26.62 4.40 -11.76
N SER A 449 25.54 5.00 -11.25
CA SER A 449 25.20 6.39 -11.56
C SER A 449 24.70 7.18 -10.36
N LEU A 450 25.00 8.47 -10.38
CA LEU A 450 24.43 9.50 -9.54
C LEU A 450 23.60 10.45 -10.39
N THR A 451 22.37 10.70 -9.97
CA THR A 451 21.49 11.67 -10.63
C THR A 451 20.98 12.67 -9.59
N TRP A 452 21.29 13.95 -9.79
CA TRP A 452 20.53 15.04 -9.20
C TRP A 452 19.39 15.40 -10.14
N ARG A 453 18.14 15.28 -9.70
CA ARG A 453 16.97 15.68 -10.48
C ARG A 453 16.11 16.60 -9.64
N GLY A 454 15.81 17.80 -10.13
CA GLY A 454 14.99 18.71 -9.34
C GLY A 454 14.71 20.07 -9.98
N THR A 455 13.90 20.86 -9.29
CA THR A 455 13.45 22.20 -9.71
C THR A 455 14.51 23.29 -9.56
N TRP A 456 15.60 22.98 -8.88
CA TRP A 456 16.78 23.80 -8.75
C TRP A 456 18.04 22.95 -8.99
N ARG A 457 19.11 23.62 -9.42
CA ARG A 457 20.35 22.96 -9.82
C ARG A 457 21.31 22.88 -8.62
N LEU A 458 21.78 21.69 -8.31
CA LEU A 458 22.89 21.49 -7.39
C LEU A 458 24.14 21.08 -8.18
N GLU A 459 25.24 21.79 -7.95
CA GLU A 459 26.55 21.33 -8.40
C GLU A 459 27.20 20.49 -7.30
N LEU A 460 27.36 19.19 -7.58
CA LEU A 460 28.01 18.25 -6.67
C LEU A 460 29.49 18.63 -6.55
N ARG A 461 29.94 18.92 -5.33
CA ARG A 461 31.35 19.19 -5.07
C ARG A 461 32.19 17.92 -5.28
N PRO A 462 33.50 18.07 -5.57
CA PRO A 462 34.40 16.93 -5.73
C PRO A 462 34.46 15.99 -4.50
N ASP A 463 34.22 16.49 -3.29
CA ASP A 463 34.19 15.68 -2.06
C ASP A 463 33.01 14.69 -2.04
N VAL A 464 31.81 15.12 -2.43
CA VAL A 464 30.64 14.25 -2.56
C VAL A 464 30.91 13.19 -3.62
N THR A 465 31.34 13.59 -4.82
CA THR A 465 31.60 12.66 -5.93
C THR A 465 32.65 11.62 -5.54
N LYS A 466 33.76 12.02 -4.92
CA LYS A 466 34.82 11.10 -4.45
C LYS A 466 34.32 10.02 -3.49
N VAL A 467 33.42 10.36 -2.57
CA VAL A 467 32.87 9.35 -1.64
C VAL A 467 32.05 8.31 -2.42
N TRP A 468 31.24 8.74 -3.38
CA TRP A 468 30.42 7.83 -4.17
C TRP A 468 31.21 7.05 -5.22
N GLU A 469 32.31 7.60 -5.74
CA GLU A 469 33.27 6.86 -6.57
C GLU A 469 33.88 5.71 -5.77
N ARG A 470 34.27 5.96 -4.50
CA ARG A 470 34.72 4.89 -3.61
C ARG A 470 33.65 3.83 -3.37
N VAL A 471 32.38 4.22 -3.28
CA VAL A 471 31.25 3.28 -3.20
C VAL A 471 31.19 2.42 -4.47
N ALA A 472 31.25 3.03 -5.65
CA ALA A 472 31.23 2.31 -6.92
C ALA A 472 32.39 1.30 -7.02
N VAL A 473 33.62 1.77 -6.82
CA VAL A 473 34.85 0.95 -6.90
C VAL A 473 34.81 -0.20 -5.89
N LYS A 474 34.43 0.07 -4.64
CA LYS A 474 34.36 -0.95 -3.57
C LYS A 474 33.46 -2.13 -3.94
N PHE A 475 32.42 -1.88 -4.71
CA PHE A 475 31.43 -2.90 -5.06
C PHE A 475 31.48 -3.30 -6.54
N GLY A 476 32.63 -3.10 -7.20
CA GLY A 476 32.92 -3.67 -8.52
C GLY A 476 32.43 -2.84 -9.72
N TYR A 477 32.17 -1.54 -9.53
CA TYR A 477 31.76 -0.62 -10.60
C TYR A 477 32.89 0.40 -10.84
N PRO A 478 33.71 0.25 -11.90
CA PRO A 478 34.90 1.07 -12.10
C PRO A 478 34.58 2.52 -12.47
N GLU A 479 33.38 2.76 -13.04
CA GLU A 479 32.94 4.08 -13.47
C GLU A 479 31.67 4.51 -12.75
N LEU A 480 31.65 5.79 -12.34
CA LEU A 480 30.48 6.46 -11.77
C LEU A 480 30.03 7.58 -12.71
N GLN A 481 28.85 7.42 -13.29
CA GLN A 481 28.27 8.43 -14.18
C GLN A 481 27.46 9.45 -13.38
N THR A 482 27.67 10.75 -13.61
CA THR A 482 26.94 11.80 -12.90
C THR A 482 26.02 12.57 -13.84
N TYR A 483 24.76 12.73 -13.44
CA TYR A 483 23.72 13.41 -14.21
C TYR A 483 23.07 14.52 -13.38
N THR A 484 22.81 15.65 -14.02
CA THR A 484 22.00 16.74 -13.45
C THR A 484 20.84 17.02 -14.38
N ILE A 485 19.62 16.80 -13.90
CA ILE A 485 18.38 16.88 -14.70
C ILE A 485 17.45 17.93 -14.08
N SER A 486 17.17 18.98 -14.84
CA SER A 486 16.21 20.01 -14.41
C SER A 486 14.77 19.52 -14.55
N ALA A 487 13.97 19.75 -13.52
CA ALA A 487 12.54 19.50 -13.49
C ALA A 487 11.76 20.81 -13.61
N LYS A 488 10.69 20.81 -14.41
CA LYS A 488 9.85 22.01 -14.59
C LYS A 488 8.97 22.23 -13.35
N LYS A 489 9.20 23.33 -12.63
CA LYS A 489 8.39 23.79 -11.47
C LYS A 489 6.89 23.79 -11.77
N SER A 490 6.51 24.22 -12.97
CA SER A 490 5.10 24.29 -13.41
C SER A 490 4.38 22.94 -13.44
N LEU A 491 5.10 21.81 -13.50
CA LEU A 491 4.53 20.47 -13.47
C LEU A 491 4.33 19.92 -12.05
N ILE A 492 4.91 20.54 -11.02
CA ILE A 492 4.95 20.01 -9.66
C ILE A 492 3.94 20.72 -8.79
N LYS A 493 2.83 20.03 -8.59
CA LYS A 493 1.60 20.64 -8.10
C LYS A 493 1.11 19.98 -6.81
N CYS A 494 1.49 18.73 -6.60
CA CYS A 494 1.39 17.99 -5.35
C CYS A 494 2.57 16.99 -5.26
N HIS A 495 2.77 16.33 -4.11
CA HIS A 495 3.81 15.27 -4.01
C HIS A 495 3.64 14.17 -5.06
N GLY A 496 2.41 13.86 -5.49
CA GLY A 496 2.17 12.85 -6.51
C GLY A 496 2.74 13.24 -7.88
N ASP A 497 2.65 14.52 -8.25
CA ASP A 497 3.32 15.01 -9.45
C ASP A 497 4.83 15.05 -9.28
N ALA A 498 5.32 15.42 -8.08
CA ALA A 498 6.75 15.39 -7.78
C ALA A 498 7.34 13.99 -7.96
N ILE A 499 6.74 12.94 -7.38
CA ILE A 499 7.19 11.54 -7.53
C ILE A 499 7.28 11.15 -9.01
N ARG A 500 6.30 11.57 -9.82
CA ARG A 500 6.28 11.28 -11.27
C ARG A 500 7.34 12.06 -12.04
N VAL A 501 7.46 13.37 -11.80
CA VAL A 501 8.40 14.26 -12.50
C VAL A 501 9.84 13.93 -12.12
N LEU A 502 10.08 13.63 -10.84
CA LEU A 502 11.37 13.17 -10.33
C LEU A 502 11.69 11.74 -10.77
N GLY A 503 10.75 11.00 -11.36
CA GLY A 503 10.97 9.66 -11.90
C GLY A 503 11.66 8.71 -10.92
N LEU A 504 11.17 8.67 -9.68
CA LEU A 504 11.79 7.89 -8.61
C LEU A 504 11.75 6.39 -8.95
N PRO A 505 12.89 5.67 -8.86
CA PRO A 505 12.99 4.30 -9.38
C PRO A 505 12.29 3.22 -8.54
N PHE A 506 11.91 3.51 -7.29
CA PHE A 506 11.26 2.57 -6.38
C PHE A 506 9.88 3.07 -5.95
N ARG A 507 9.06 2.14 -5.45
CA ARG A 507 7.73 2.44 -4.92
C ARG A 507 7.88 3.24 -3.62
N VAL A 508 7.58 4.53 -3.69
CA VAL A 508 7.53 5.44 -2.51
C VAL A 508 6.13 5.49 -1.90
N MET A 509 5.12 5.32 -2.74
CA MET A 509 3.69 5.26 -2.42
C MET A 509 3.05 4.21 -3.33
N ASP A 510 1.96 3.60 -2.90
CA ASP A 510 1.13 2.72 -3.73
C ASP A 510 0.65 3.45 -5.00
N ARG A 511 0.53 2.69 -6.10
CA ARG A 511 0.18 3.26 -7.41
C ARG A 511 -1.22 3.85 -7.42
N VAL A 512 -2.15 3.22 -6.69
CA VAL A 512 -3.52 3.72 -6.60
C VAL A 512 -3.54 5.03 -5.84
N SER A 513 -2.78 5.11 -4.75
CA SER A 513 -2.70 6.31 -3.92
C SER A 513 -1.97 7.46 -4.60
N LEU A 514 -0.95 7.16 -5.41
CA LEU A 514 -0.31 8.13 -6.30
C LEU A 514 -1.30 8.71 -7.32
N TRP A 515 -2.16 7.86 -7.90
CA TRP A 515 -3.22 8.30 -8.82
C TRP A 515 -4.28 9.13 -8.09
N GLN A 516 -4.76 8.68 -6.92
CA GLN A 516 -5.75 9.40 -6.10
C GLN A 516 -5.24 10.80 -5.78
N LYS A 517 -4.02 10.92 -5.26
CA LYS A 517 -3.43 12.21 -4.88
C LYS A 517 -3.39 13.19 -6.04
N ARG A 518 -3.01 12.73 -7.24
CA ARG A 518 -2.97 13.58 -8.44
C ARG A 518 -4.38 13.95 -8.93
N LYS A 519 -5.36 13.05 -8.80
CA LYS A 519 -6.76 13.33 -9.16
C LYS A 519 -7.41 14.32 -8.22
N GLU A 520 -7.21 14.18 -6.92
CA GLU A 520 -7.71 15.11 -5.91
C GLU A 520 -7.15 16.52 -6.10
N GLU A 521 -5.87 16.64 -6.47
CA GLU A 521 -5.24 17.92 -6.79
C GLU A 521 -5.79 18.53 -8.10
N LEU A 522 -6.08 17.72 -9.12
CA LEU A 522 -6.71 18.20 -10.35
C LEU A 522 -8.13 18.71 -10.11
N ALA A 523 -8.93 18.03 -9.27
CA ALA A 523 -10.28 18.44 -8.93
C ALA A 523 -10.32 19.83 -8.26
N ARG A 524 -9.27 20.20 -7.50
CA ARG A 524 -9.12 21.53 -6.89
C ARG A 524 -8.81 22.66 -7.90
N ARG A 525 -8.51 22.33 -9.16
CA ARG A 525 -7.89 23.26 -10.13
C ARG A 525 -8.69 23.55 -11.37
N GLU A 526 -9.69 22.74 -11.72
CA GLU A 526 -10.38 22.89 -13.01
C GLU A 526 -11.09 24.25 -13.19
N ILE A 527 -11.06 25.18 -12.23
CA ILE A 527 -11.71 26.50 -12.33
C ILE A 527 -10.81 27.68 -11.86
N SER A 528 -9.50 27.49 -11.69
CA SER A 528 -8.57 28.61 -11.38
C SER A 528 -8.21 29.47 -12.60
N ARG A 529 -8.72 29.17 -13.81
CA ARG A 529 -8.59 30.05 -14.98
C ARG A 529 -9.88 30.87 -15.10
N PRO A 530 -9.83 32.21 -15.04
CA PRO A 530 -10.99 33.01 -15.41
C PRO A 530 -11.39 32.65 -16.86
N PRO A 531 -12.69 32.65 -17.18
CA PRO A 531 -13.12 32.54 -18.58
C PRO A 531 -12.43 33.66 -19.37
N SER A 532 -11.72 33.26 -20.41
CA SER A 532 -11.04 34.14 -21.37
C SER A 532 -12.04 34.99 -22.14
#